data_AF-A0A2T8IEZ1-F1
#
_entry.id   AF-A0A2T8IEZ1-F1
#
_cell.length_a   1.000
_cell.length_b   1.000
_cell.length_c   1.000
_cell.angle_alpha   90.00
_cell.angle_beta   90.00
_cell.angle_gamma   90.00
#
_symmetry.space_group_name_H-M   'P 1'
#
loop_
_entity.id
_entity.type
_entity.pdbx_description
1 polymer ?
#
loop_
_entity_poly.entity_id
_entity_poly.type
_entity_poly.pdbx_seq_one_letter_code
_entity_poly.pdbx_strand_id
1 'polypeptide(L)'
;MLTFILAFLVPMATLFITGAACNNVATMKRDDACHKSCDMKPEWYELCQETLRPAPDTAEVTLYALMATRQANLKYGDTMNTINQMLGAGNLPSKEREAVSHCKGKYGEAAALMASIAKQLDGCDFTRGRQEYIDAQVAIGSCQDGLWTFQYMPLYAMVTADHDLTMVTFELGGLIFGN
;
A
#
# COMPACT_ATOMS: atom_id res chain seq x y z
N MET A 1 -11.55 -11.70 -57.84
CA MET A 1 -11.39 -12.48 -56.60
C MET A 1 -9.91 -12.62 -56.28
N LEU A 2 -9.36 -11.73 -55.45
CA LEU A 2 -8.43 -12.05 -54.35
C LEU A 2 -8.07 -10.75 -53.61
N THR A 3 -8.69 -10.54 -52.45
CA THR A 3 -8.34 -9.50 -51.48
C THR A 3 -7.14 -9.99 -50.65
N PHE A 4 -6.00 -9.30 -50.71
CA PHE A 4 -4.89 -9.50 -49.79
C PHE A 4 -5.07 -8.55 -48.59
N ILE A 5 -5.52 -9.09 -47.46
CA ILE A 5 -5.56 -8.37 -46.18
C ILE A 5 -4.19 -8.59 -45.51
N LEU A 6 -3.35 -7.56 -45.50
CA LEU A 6 -2.12 -7.52 -44.71
C LEU A 6 -2.47 -7.25 -43.24
N ALA A 7 -2.48 -8.30 -42.42
CA ALA A 7 -2.58 -8.19 -40.98
C ALA A 7 -1.22 -7.74 -40.41
N PHE A 8 -1.13 -6.47 -40.01
CA PHE A 8 -0.01 -5.97 -39.20
C PHE A 8 -0.16 -6.50 -37.77
N LEU A 9 0.63 -7.52 -37.42
CA LEU A 9 0.84 -7.93 -36.03
C LEU A 9 1.77 -6.91 -35.37
N VAL A 10 1.19 -5.98 -34.60
CA VAL A 10 1.96 -5.11 -33.71
C VAL A 10 2.39 -5.96 -32.51
N PRO A 11 3.70 -6.15 -32.25
CA PRO A 11 4.15 -6.83 -31.04
C PRO A 11 3.85 -5.91 -29.86
N MET A 12 2.93 -6.34 -29.00
CA MET A 12 2.65 -5.68 -27.74
C MET A 12 3.87 -5.89 -26.84
N ALA A 13 4.75 -4.89 -26.79
CA ALA A 13 5.92 -4.92 -25.94
C ALA A 13 5.48 -4.97 -24.48
N THR A 14 5.60 -6.14 -23.85
CA THR A 14 5.48 -6.28 -22.40
C THR A 14 6.62 -5.51 -21.75
N LEU A 15 6.29 -4.38 -21.13
CA LEU A 15 7.19 -3.68 -20.21
C LEU A 15 7.44 -4.60 -19.01
N PHE A 16 8.51 -5.38 -19.07
CA PHE A 16 9.01 -6.09 -17.89
C PHE A 16 9.52 -5.03 -16.91
N ILE A 17 8.81 -4.86 -15.80
CA ILE A 17 9.34 -4.14 -14.64
C ILE A 17 10.52 -4.98 -14.15
N THR A 18 11.74 -4.55 -14.47
CA THR A 18 12.97 -5.22 -14.04
C THR A 18 13.20 -4.94 -12.55
N GLY A 19 12.48 -5.64 -11.69
CA GLY A 19 12.95 -5.93 -10.33
C GLY A 19 13.93 -7.09 -10.42
N ALA A 20 15.07 -7.00 -9.75
CA ALA A 20 15.93 -8.17 -9.59
C ALA A 20 15.15 -9.22 -8.79
N ALA A 21 15.04 -10.45 -9.31
CA ALA A 21 14.48 -11.57 -8.55
C ALA A 21 15.31 -11.73 -7.26
N CYS A 22 14.65 -11.71 -6.11
CA CYS A 22 15.36 -11.84 -4.85
C CYS A 22 15.71 -13.30 -4.61
N ASN A 23 17.00 -13.59 -4.37
CA ASN A 23 17.44 -14.96 -4.15
C ASN A 23 16.67 -15.61 -2.98
N ASN A 24 16.18 -16.83 -3.18
CA ASN A 24 15.48 -17.65 -2.18
C ASN A 24 14.12 -17.11 -1.70
N VAL A 25 13.44 -16.28 -2.48
CA VAL A 25 12.07 -15.83 -2.17
C VAL A 25 11.03 -16.78 -2.77
N ALA A 26 10.01 -17.12 -1.99
CA ALA A 26 8.94 -18.01 -2.43
C ALA A 26 8.11 -17.38 -3.57
N THR A 27 7.76 -18.21 -4.55
CA THR A 27 6.74 -17.89 -5.55
C THR A 27 5.41 -18.54 -5.14
N MET A 28 4.31 -17.81 -5.22
CA MET A 28 2.97 -18.34 -4.90
C MET A 28 1.88 -17.65 -5.72
N LYS A 29 0.69 -18.26 -5.75
CA LYS A 29 -0.47 -17.60 -6.34
C LYS A 29 -0.91 -16.42 -5.48
N ARG A 30 -1.52 -15.41 -6.12
CA ARG A 30 -2.10 -14.26 -5.40
C ARG A 30 -3.11 -14.74 -4.35
N ASP A 31 -3.91 -15.73 -4.71
CA ASP A 31 -4.90 -16.34 -3.82
C ASP A 31 -4.27 -16.94 -2.56
N ASP A 32 -3.22 -17.75 -2.74
CA ASP A 32 -2.46 -18.34 -1.64
C ASP A 32 -1.79 -17.28 -0.77
N ALA A 33 -1.25 -16.21 -1.37
CA ALA A 33 -0.63 -15.10 -0.66
C ALA A 33 -1.66 -14.36 0.22
N CYS A 34 -2.81 -14.02 -0.34
CA CYS A 34 -3.87 -13.32 0.39
C CYS A 34 -4.50 -14.20 1.47
N HIS A 35 -4.75 -15.49 1.21
CA HIS A 35 -5.20 -16.41 2.25
C HIS A 35 -4.16 -16.53 3.37
N LYS A 36 -2.89 -16.79 3.05
CA LYS A 36 -1.87 -17.00 4.08
C LYS A 36 -1.62 -15.76 4.95
N SER A 37 -1.81 -14.57 4.41
CA SER A 37 -1.48 -13.31 5.08
C SER A 37 -2.69 -12.64 5.74
N CYS A 38 -3.89 -12.79 5.16
CA CYS A 38 -5.03 -11.95 5.50
C CYS A 38 -6.30 -12.72 5.90
N ASP A 39 -6.24 -14.05 6.09
CA ASP A 39 -7.43 -14.86 6.45
C ASP A 39 -8.08 -14.48 7.79
N MET A 40 -7.35 -13.78 8.65
CA MET A 40 -7.85 -13.38 9.97
C MET A 40 -9.05 -12.42 9.89
N LYS A 41 -9.21 -11.70 8.77
CA LYS A 41 -10.31 -10.76 8.52
C LYS A 41 -10.79 -10.85 7.07
N PRO A 42 -12.06 -11.18 6.80
CA PRO A 42 -12.59 -11.25 5.43
C PRO A 42 -12.34 -9.96 4.62
N GLU A 43 -12.45 -8.80 5.26
CA GLU A 43 -12.26 -7.50 4.61
C GLU A 43 -10.82 -7.29 4.15
N TRP A 44 -9.84 -7.82 4.90
CA TRP A 44 -8.42 -7.73 4.53
C TRP A 44 -8.06 -8.69 3.40
N TYR A 45 -8.71 -9.86 3.35
CA TYR A 45 -8.58 -10.77 2.22
C TYR A 45 -9.06 -10.12 0.92
N GLU A 46 -10.24 -9.53 0.93
CA GLU A 46 -10.79 -8.81 -0.24
C GLU A 46 -9.88 -7.63 -0.64
N LEU A 47 -9.46 -6.82 0.33
CA LEU A 47 -8.55 -5.70 0.10
C LEU A 47 -7.19 -6.16 -0.48
N CYS A 48 -6.68 -7.30 -0.04
CA CYS A 48 -5.48 -7.91 -0.59
C CYS A 48 -5.67 -8.29 -2.06
N GLN A 49 -6.78 -8.98 -2.38
CA GLN A 49 -7.09 -9.38 -3.76
C GLN A 49 -7.25 -8.17 -4.68
N GLU A 50 -7.92 -7.11 -4.22
CA GLU A 50 -8.06 -5.87 -4.97
C GLU A 50 -6.72 -5.17 -5.21
N THR A 51 -5.88 -5.07 -4.16
CA THR A 51 -4.55 -4.46 -4.20
C THR A 51 -3.62 -5.20 -5.17
N LEU A 52 -3.69 -6.52 -5.19
CA LEU A 52 -2.86 -7.37 -6.04
C LEU A 52 -3.51 -7.70 -7.39
N ARG A 53 -4.69 -7.17 -7.69
CA ARG A 53 -5.38 -7.37 -8.99
C ARG A 53 -4.49 -7.02 -10.20
N PRO A 54 -3.66 -5.97 -10.18
CA PRO A 54 -2.77 -5.67 -11.31
C PRO A 54 -1.56 -6.59 -11.43
N ALA A 55 -1.28 -7.42 -10.41
CA ALA A 55 -0.14 -8.33 -10.41
C ALA A 55 -0.41 -9.57 -11.27
N PRO A 56 0.64 -10.26 -11.77
CA PRO A 56 0.50 -11.62 -12.28
C PRO A 56 -0.15 -12.53 -11.24
N ASP A 57 -0.92 -13.52 -11.70
CA ASP A 57 -1.60 -14.47 -10.81
C ASP A 57 -0.62 -15.30 -9.97
N THR A 58 0.58 -15.56 -10.50
CA THR A 58 1.69 -16.23 -9.80
C THR A 58 2.92 -15.35 -9.87
N ALA A 59 3.52 -15.03 -8.73
CA ALA A 59 4.72 -14.19 -8.63
C ALA A 59 5.50 -14.45 -7.32
N GLU A 60 6.71 -13.89 -7.23
CA GLU A 60 7.46 -13.82 -5.99
C GLU A 60 6.72 -12.97 -4.95
N VAL A 61 6.75 -13.36 -3.68
CA VAL A 61 6.09 -12.60 -2.60
C VAL A 61 6.65 -11.19 -2.43
N THR A 62 7.90 -10.96 -2.81
CA THR A 62 8.53 -9.63 -2.89
C THR A 62 7.80 -8.70 -3.86
N LEU A 63 7.34 -9.22 -5.00
CA LEU A 63 6.56 -8.42 -5.95
C LEU A 63 5.21 -8.02 -5.35
N TYR A 64 4.51 -8.95 -4.70
CA TYR A 64 3.24 -8.64 -4.04
C TYR A 64 3.40 -7.61 -2.93
N ALA A 65 4.39 -7.78 -2.05
CA ALA A 65 4.67 -6.82 -0.98
C ALA A 65 5.04 -5.43 -1.55
N LEU A 66 5.83 -5.39 -2.63
CA LEU A 66 6.22 -4.14 -3.28
C LEU A 66 5.02 -3.41 -3.91
N MET A 67 4.14 -4.16 -4.58
CA MET A 67 2.93 -3.59 -5.17
C MET A 67 2.00 -3.03 -4.10
N ALA A 68 1.76 -3.77 -3.02
CA ALA A 68 0.96 -3.28 -1.89
C ALA A 68 1.59 -2.04 -1.25
N THR A 69 2.91 -2.05 -1.02
CA THR A 69 3.66 -0.90 -0.45
C THR A 69 3.52 0.34 -1.30
N ARG A 70 3.68 0.21 -2.62
CA ARG A 70 3.53 1.34 -3.55
C ARG A 70 2.09 1.83 -3.59
N GLN A 71 1.11 0.93 -3.55
CA GLN A 71 -0.30 1.32 -3.51
C GLN A 71 -0.66 2.05 -2.21
N ALA A 72 -0.20 1.57 -1.05
CA ALA A 72 -0.39 2.25 0.22
C ALA A 72 0.20 3.67 0.19
N ASN A 73 1.42 3.81 -0.32
CA ASN A 73 2.08 5.12 -0.41
C ASN A 73 1.35 6.08 -1.39
N LEU A 74 0.76 5.58 -2.47
CA LEU A 74 -0.09 6.38 -3.36
C LEU A 74 -1.35 6.87 -2.64
N LYS A 75 -2.01 6.00 -1.88
CA LYS A 75 -3.20 6.35 -1.09
C LYS A 75 -2.89 7.35 0.02
N TYR A 76 -1.73 7.22 0.66
CA TYR A 76 -1.25 8.24 1.58
C TYR A 76 -1.10 9.61 0.91
N GLY A 77 -0.67 9.67 -0.35
CA GLY A 77 -0.63 10.89 -1.14
C GLY A 77 -2.03 11.50 -1.36
N ASP A 78 -3.02 10.69 -1.70
CA ASP A 78 -4.42 11.12 -1.85
C ASP A 78 -4.97 11.70 -0.53
N THR A 79 -4.76 10.99 0.59
CA THR A 79 -5.20 11.46 1.92
C THR A 79 -4.44 12.71 2.36
N MET A 80 -3.14 12.81 2.09
CA MET A 80 -2.34 14.00 2.36
C MET A 80 -2.84 15.23 1.60
N ASN A 81 -3.31 15.05 0.36
CA ASN A 81 -3.92 16.14 -0.41
C ASN A 81 -5.19 16.66 0.29
N THR A 82 -6.06 15.77 0.76
CA THR A 82 -7.25 16.13 1.55
C THR A 82 -6.87 16.86 2.83
N ILE A 83 -5.89 16.35 3.58
CA ILE A 83 -5.37 16.99 4.80
C ILE A 83 -4.89 18.41 4.51
N ASN A 84 -4.09 18.60 3.45
CA ASN A 84 -3.58 19.92 3.08
C ASN A 84 -4.70 20.89 2.66
N GLN A 85 -5.72 20.41 1.94
CA GLN A 85 -6.88 21.22 1.57
C GLN A 85 -7.66 21.67 2.81
N MET A 86 -7.94 20.75 3.75
CA MET A 86 -8.65 21.06 5.00
C MET A 86 -7.90 22.10 5.84
N LEU A 87 -6.58 21.96 5.98
CA LEU A 87 -5.76 22.92 6.72
C LEU A 87 -5.67 24.27 6.00
N GLY A 88 -5.56 24.27 4.66
CA GLY A 88 -5.46 25.48 3.83
C GLY A 88 -6.75 26.30 3.77
N ALA A 89 -7.92 25.66 3.89
CA ALA A 89 -9.21 26.35 3.92
C ALA A 89 -9.37 27.26 5.14
N GLY A 90 -8.61 27.02 6.22
CA GLY A 90 -8.55 27.90 7.39
C GLY A 90 -9.81 27.93 8.27
N ASN A 91 -10.87 27.21 7.91
CA ASN A 91 -12.18 27.23 8.57
C ASN A 91 -12.39 26.11 9.62
N LEU A 92 -11.42 25.21 9.81
CA LEU A 92 -11.48 24.19 10.84
C LEU A 92 -11.51 24.83 12.24
N PRO A 93 -12.40 24.39 13.15
CA PRO A 93 -12.30 24.77 14.55
C PRO A 93 -11.00 24.21 15.17
N SER A 94 -10.62 24.74 16.33
CA SER A 94 -9.24 24.59 16.85
C SER A 94 -8.84 23.13 17.08
N LYS A 95 -9.73 22.31 17.65
CA LYS A 95 -9.42 20.92 18.00
C LYS A 95 -9.37 20.02 16.75
N GLU A 96 -10.26 20.29 15.80
CA GLU A 96 -10.28 19.67 14.48
C GLU A 96 -8.99 19.98 13.73
N ARG A 97 -8.56 21.24 13.74
CA ARG A 97 -7.29 21.66 13.11
C ARG A 97 -6.09 20.95 13.73
N GLU A 98 -6.07 20.81 15.06
CA GLU A 98 -5.01 20.09 15.76
C GLU A 98 -4.96 18.61 15.34
N ALA A 99 -6.09 17.92 15.34
CA ALA A 99 -6.17 16.52 14.92
C ALA A 99 -5.76 16.32 13.44
N VAL A 100 -6.24 17.19 12.54
CA VAL A 100 -5.86 17.15 11.11
C VAL A 100 -4.36 17.45 10.93
N SER A 101 -3.79 18.37 11.71
CA SER A 101 -2.36 18.67 11.68
C SER A 101 -1.51 17.53 12.23
N HIS A 102 -1.97 16.83 13.27
CA HIS A 102 -1.34 15.61 13.77
C HIS A 102 -1.29 14.53 12.68
N CYS A 103 -2.42 14.30 11.99
CA CYS A 103 -2.49 13.41 10.85
C CYS A 103 -1.51 13.78 9.74
N LYS A 104 -1.34 15.07 9.42
CA LYS A 104 -0.32 15.52 8.45
C LYS A 104 1.08 15.02 8.80
N GLY A 105 1.49 15.15 10.07
CA GLY A 105 2.78 14.67 10.54
C GLY A 105 2.92 13.16 10.37
N LYS A 106 1.90 12.42 10.84
CA LYS A 106 1.89 10.95 10.80
C LYS A 106 1.87 10.35 9.41
N TYR A 107 1.12 10.93 8.48
CA TYR A 107 1.20 10.49 7.08
C TYR A 107 2.57 10.81 6.45
N GLY A 108 3.22 11.90 6.84
CA GLY A 108 4.59 12.20 6.40
C GLY A 108 5.59 11.15 6.88
N GLU A 109 5.50 10.74 8.14
CA GLU A 109 6.29 9.64 8.72
C GLU A 109 6.02 8.32 7.97
N ALA A 110 4.75 7.91 7.85
CA ALA A 110 4.35 6.66 7.21
C ALA A 110 4.75 6.60 5.73
N ALA A 111 4.60 7.70 4.97
CA ALA A 111 4.98 7.75 3.57
C ALA A 111 6.50 7.62 3.37
N ALA A 112 7.31 8.22 4.25
CA ALA A 112 8.76 8.07 4.20
C ALA A 112 9.18 6.62 4.49
N LEU A 113 8.52 5.96 5.45
CA LEU A 113 8.74 4.55 5.77
C LEU A 113 8.35 3.65 4.59
N MET A 114 7.15 3.80 4.01
CA MET A 114 6.72 3.02 2.85
C MET A 114 7.65 3.20 1.63
N ALA A 115 8.16 4.41 1.41
CA ALA A 115 9.15 4.64 0.36
C ALA A 115 10.49 3.91 0.63
N SER A 116 10.94 3.91 1.89
CA SER A 116 12.12 3.16 2.33
C SER A 116 11.95 1.65 2.16
N ILE A 117 10.78 1.12 2.51
CA ILE A 117 10.42 -0.30 2.35
C ILE A 117 10.36 -0.69 0.87
N ALA A 118 9.75 0.14 0.02
CA ALA A 118 9.72 -0.12 -1.42
C ALA A 118 11.14 -0.24 -2.02
N LYS A 119 12.05 0.67 -1.63
CA LYS A 119 13.46 0.61 -2.04
C LYS A 119 14.17 -0.66 -1.55
N GLN A 120 13.87 -1.08 -0.33
CA GLN A 120 14.39 -2.31 0.28
C GLN A 120 13.91 -3.55 -0.47
N LEU A 121 12.62 -3.61 -0.82
CA LEU A 121 12.04 -4.69 -1.61
C LEU A 121 12.64 -4.75 -3.03
N ASP A 122 12.79 -3.60 -3.70
CA ASP A 122 13.45 -3.52 -5.02
C ASP A 122 14.94 -3.94 -4.96
N GLY A 123 15.61 -3.69 -3.83
CA GLY A 123 17.02 -3.99 -3.60
C GLY A 123 17.29 -5.34 -2.93
N CYS A 124 16.25 -6.11 -2.60
CA CYS A 124 16.33 -7.36 -1.84
C CYS A 124 17.07 -7.23 -0.49
N ASP A 125 16.94 -6.07 0.17
CA ASP A 125 17.48 -5.81 1.52
C ASP A 125 16.33 -5.78 2.53
N PHE A 126 16.16 -6.86 3.28
CA PHE A 126 15.05 -7.05 4.20
C PHE A 126 15.37 -6.67 5.65
N THR A 127 16.56 -6.10 5.90
CA THR A 127 17.11 -5.92 7.25
C THR A 127 16.22 -5.05 8.14
N ARG A 128 15.53 -4.05 7.58
CA ARG A 128 14.73 -3.08 8.35
C ARG A 128 13.23 -3.15 8.04
N GLY A 129 12.85 -3.80 6.93
CA GLY A 129 11.49 -3.76 6.39
C GLY A 129 10.41 -4.11 7.41
N ARG A 130 10.63 -5.14 8.25
CA ARG A 130 9.67 -5.52 9.31
C ARG A 130 9.40 -4.37 10.28
N GLN A 131 10.45 -3.77 10.83
CA GLN A 131 10.30 -2.69 11.80
C GLN A 131 9.69 -1.46 11.15
N GLU A 132 10.12 -1.11 9.93
CA GLU A 132 9.57 0.05 9.22
C GLU A 132 8.07 -0.12 8.90
N TYR A 133 7.59 -1.34 8.62
CA TYR A 133 6.15 -1.59 8.50
C TYR A 133 5.40 -1.39 9.82
N ILE A 134 5.95 -1.86 10.95
CA ILE A 134 5.35 -1.67 12.27
C ILE A 134 5.27 -0.18 12.58
N ASP A 135 6.34 0.56 12.31
CA ASP A 135 6.39 2.00 12.55
C ASP A 135 5.38 2.75 11.67
N ALA A 136 5.17 2.31 10.42
CA ALA A 136 4.17 2.88 9.52
C ALA A 136 2.74 2.63 10.02
N GLN A 137 2.45 1.41 10.51
CA GLN A 137 1.16 1.09 11.14
C GLN A 137 0.91 1.98 12.36
N VAL A 138 1.90 2.12 13.24
CA VAL A 138 1.82 2.97 14.43
C VAL A 138 1.55 4.43 14.05
N ALA A 139 2.19 4.94 13.00
CA ALA A 139 1.96 6.29 12.53
C ALA A 139 0.51 6.50 12.04
N ILE A 140 0.01 5.64 11.13
CA ILE A 140 -1.35 5.77 10.60
C ILE A 140 -2.40 5.54 11.70
N GLY A 141 -2.19 4.54 12.57
CA GLY A 141 -3.05 4.28 13.73
C GLY A 141 -3.09 5.47 14.68
N SER A 142 -1.95 6.13 14.93
CA SER A 142 -1.90 7.35 15.74
C SER A 142 -2.71 8.51 15.14
N CYS A 143 -2.78 8.63 13.81
CA CYS A 143 -3.70 9.58 13.16
C CYS A 143 -5.16 9.18 13.36
N GLN A 144 -5.49 7.90 13.18
CA GLN A 144 -6.84 7.37 13.36
C GLN A 144 -7.35 7.63 14.78
N ASP A 145 -6.54 7.33 15.80
CA ASP A 145 -6.84 7.57 17.21
C ASP A 145 -7.05 9.07 17.49
N GLY A 146 -6.18 9.93 16.91
CA GLY A 146 -6.31 11.39 17.03
C GLY A 146 -7.61 11.94 16.42
N LEU A 147 -8.20 11.23 15.45
CA LEU A 147 -9.46 11.58 14.83
C LEU A 147 -10.68 10.88 15.47
N TRP A 148 -10.50 10.07 16.53
CA TRP A 148 -11.59 9.27 17.10
C TRP A 148 -12.80 10.10 17.55
N THR A 149 -12.61 11.29 18.09
CA THR A 149 -13.72 12.18 18.47
C THR A 149 -14.36 12.91 17.28
N PHE A 150 -13.79 12.77 16.09
CA PHE A 150 -14.13 13.46 14.85
C PHE A 150 -14.52 12.49 13.73
N GLN A 151 -15.09 11.33 14.08
CA GLN A 151 -15.53 10.29 13.14
C GLN A 151 -16.50 10.79 12.05
N TYR A 152 -17.19 11.90 12.31
CA TYR A 152 -18.07 12.54 11.33
C TYR A 152 -17.30 13.16 10.15
N MET A 153 -15.99 13.38 10.27
CA MET A 153 -15.18 13.91 9.19
C MET A 153 -14.93 12.84 8.13
N PRO A 154 -15.04 13.17 6.83
CA PRO A 154 -14.64 12.27 5.75
C PRO A 154 -13.20 11.75 5.90
N LEU A 155 -12.31 12.56 6.49
CA LEU A 155 -10.94 12.17 6.76
C LEU A 155 -10.82 10.91 7.63
N TYR A 156 -11.70 10.70 8.63
CA TYR A 156 -11.63 9.51 9.48
C TYR A 156 -11.83 8.21 8.68
N ALA A 157 -12.77 8.22 7.72
CA ALA A 157 -13.02 7.08 6.85
C ALA A 157 -11.82 6.80 5.92
N MET A 158 -11.21 7.86 5.37
CA MET A 158 -9.99 7.74 4.55
C MET A 158 -8.84 7.13 5.36
N VAL A 159 -8.62 7.62 6.57
CA VAL A 159 -7.55 7.11 7.46
C VAL A 159 -7.79 5.67 7.87
N THR A 160 -9.04 5.29 8.10
CA THR A 160 -9.40 3.90 8.41
C THR A 160 -9.06 2.97 7.23
N ALA A 161 -9.42 3.36 6.00
CA ALA A 161 -9.09 2.57 4.81
C ALA A 161 -7.58 2.47 4.58
N ASP A 162 -6.85 3.57 4.77
CA ASP A 162 -5.39 3.58 4.67
C ASP A 162 -4.73 2.73 5.76
N HIS A 163 -5.29 2.72 6.98
CA HIS A 163 -4.84 1.84 8.06
C HIS A 163 -5.01 0.36 7.69
N ASP A 164 -6.18 -0.05 7.21
CA ASP A 164 -6.44 -1.42 6.78
C ASP A 164 -5.49 -1.85 5.64
N LEU A 165 -5.25 -0.98 4.66
CA LEU A 165 -4.28 -1.25 3.59
C LEU A 165 -2.84 -1.36 4.13
N THR A 166 -2.49 -0.58 5.14
CA THR A 166 -1.19 -0.66 5.82
C THR A 166 -1.00 -2.01 6.50
N MET A 167 -2.05 -2.52 7.16
CA MET A 167 -2.06 -3.85 7.76
C MET A 167 -1.90 -4.95 6.70
N VAL A 168 -2.69 -4.92 5.63
CA VAL A 168 -2.55 -5.87 4.51
C VAL A 168 -1.14 -5.86 3.93
N THR A 169 -0.54 -4.67 3.78
CA THR A 169 0.82 -4.53 3.26
C THR A 169 1.85 -5.17 4.20
N PHE A 170 1.70 -4.97 5.51
CA PHE A 170 2.56 -5.60 6.50
C PHE A 170 2.46 -7.12 6.48
N GLU A 171 1.24 -7.68 6.42
CA GLU A 171 1.04 -9.13 6.40
C GLU A 171 1.66 -9.76 5.14
N LEU A 172 1.49 -9.12 3.98
CA LEU A 172 2.18 -9.51 2.74
C LEU A 172 3.71 -9.42 2.88
N GLY A 173 4.22 -8.40 3.56
CA GLY A 173 5.64 -8.31 3.93
C GLY A 173 6.09 -9.45 4.84
N GLY A 174 5.23 -9.90 5.76
CA GLY A 174 5.46 -11.02 6.67
C GLY A 174 5.82 -12.33 5.96
N LEU A 175 5.31 -12.52 4.74
CA LEU A 175 5.67 -13.67 3.89
C LEU A 175 7.17 -13.75 3.55
N ILE A 176 7.87 -12.61 3.59
CA ILE A 176 9.30 -12.50 3.29
C ILE A 176 10.14 -12.74 4.54
N PHE A 177 9.73 -12.15 5.67
CA PHE A 177 10.55 -12.08 6.88
C PHE A 177 10.47 -13.34 7.76
N GLY A 178 9.53 -14.26 7.49
CA GLY A 178 9.27 -15.47 8.29
C GLY A 178 8.62 -15.15 9.64
N ASN A 179 7.52 -15.82 10.01
CA ASN A 179 6.88 -15.59 11.31
C ASN A 179 7.75 -16.04 12.49
#